data_AF-A0A8H7BM84-F1
#
_entry.id   AF-A0A8H7BM84-F1
#
_cell.length_a   1.000
_cell.length_b   1.000
_cell.length_c   1.000
_cell.angle_alpha   90.00
_cell.angle_beta   90.00
_cell.angle_gamma   90.00
#
_symmetry.space_group_name_H-M   'P 1'
#
loop_
_entity.id
_entity.type
_entity.pdbx_description
1 polymer ?
#
loop_
_entity_poly.entity_id
_entity_poly.type
_entity_poly.pdbx_seq_one_letter_code
_entity_poly.pdbx_strand_id
1 'polypeptide(L)'
;MQILDDKEEPNIYANKRNANEGFRQAFTTRTEGTVSVCFKNYFSEGLNEQTGVSRPVGLEFEIGGLDFDRLAKIEALGPLELELRKLESVVKEIIEEMGYLQRREARLRDTNAGKYYIYATSSEESV
;
A
#
# COMPACT_ATOMS: atom_id res chain seq x y z
N MET A 1 -16.56 2.11 -12.68
CA MET A 1 -15.47 1.89 -11.73
C MET A 1 -14.81 0.55 -12.06
N GLN A 2 -13.48 0.52 -12.10
CA GLN A 2 -12.69 -0.69 -12.31
C GLN A 2 -11.57 -0.75 -11.27
N ILE A 3 -11.29 -1.93 -10.71
CA ILE A 3 -10.16 -2.19 -9.82
C ILE A 3 -9.28 -3.24 -10.49
N LEU A 4 -8.01 -2.93 -10.70
CA LEU A 4 -7.06 -3.78 -11.42
C LEU A 4 -5.63 -3.65 -10.87
N ASP A 5 -4.79 -4.67 -11.05
CA ASP A 5 -3.36 -4.60 -10.74
C ASP A 5 -2.50 -4.16 -11.94
N ASP A 6 -1.22 -3.90 -11.69
CA ASP A 6 -0.23 -3.36 -12.62
C ASP A 6 0.54 -4.42 -13.44
N LYS A 7 0.01 -5.65 -13.53
CA LYS A 7 0.64 -6.72 -14.31
C LYS A 7 0.47 -6.53 -15.82
N GLU A 8 1.35 -7.18 -16.61
CA GLU A 8 1.20 -7.27 -18.08
C GLU A 8 -0.17 -7.82 -18.48
N GLU A 9 -0.63 -8.85 -17.76
CA GLU A 9 -2.01 -9.32 -17.79
C GLU A 9 -2.71 -8.93 -16.48
N PRO A 10 -3.43 -7.80 -16.45
CA PRO A 10 -3.96 -7.26 -15.21
C PRO A 10 -5.12 -8.11 -14.68
N ASN A 11 -5.07 -8.47 -13.40
CA ASN A 11 -6.20 -9.07 -12.72
C ASN A 11 -7.27 -8.00 -12.46
N ILE A 12 -8.49 -8.25 -12.92
CA ILE A 12 -9.63 -7.37 -12.68
C ILE A 12 -10.36 -7.83 -11.43
N TYR A 13 -10.18 -7.12 -10.32
CA TYR A 13 -10.83 -7.43 -9.04
C TYR A 13 -12.29 -6.95 -9.00
N ALA A 14 -12.61 -5.87 -9.70
CA ALA A 14 -13.97 -5.37 -9.83
C ALA A 14 -14.18 -4.59 -11.12
N ASN A 15 -15.35 -4.75 -11.73
CA ASN A 15 -15.78 -3.98 -12.89
C ASN A 15 -17.27 -3.66 -12.78
N LYS A 16 -17.60 -2.43 -12.37
CA LYS A 16 -18.98 -1.98 -12.14
C LYS A 16 -19.32 -0.76 -12.99
N ARG A 17 -20.39 -0.87 -13.77
CA ARG A 17 -21.06 0.28 -14.42
C ARG A 17 -22.06 0.90 -13.45
N ASN A 18 -22.26 2.22 -13.56
CA ASN A 18 -23.17 3.00 -12.70
C ASN A 18 -22.92 2.75 -11.20
N ALA A 19 -21.66 2.91 -10.77
CA ALA A 19 -21.32 2.85 -9.35
C ALA A 19 -22.02 4.01 -8.63
N ASN A 20 -22.88 3.66 -7.68
CA ASN A 20 -23.68 4.55 -6.86
C ASN A 20 -23.14 4.61 -5.42
N GLU A 21 -23.74 5.47 -4.62
CA GLU A 21 -23.40 5.65 -3.22
C GLU A 21 -23.52 4.33 -2.44
N GLY A 22 -22.55 4.07 -1.54
CA GLY A 22 -22.51 2.85 -0.73
C GLY A 22 -21.89 1.62 -1.41
N PHE A 23 -21.36 1.74 -2.63
CA PHE A 23 -20.61 0.64 -3.24
C PHE A 23 -19.30 0.37 -2.48
N ARG A 24 -19.23 -0.80 -1.82
CA ARG A 24 -18.05 -1.29 -1.11
C ARG A 24 -17.58 -2.61 -1.72
N GLN A 25 -16.28 -2.73 -1.92
CA GLN A 25 -15.66 -3.94 -2.48
C GLN A 25 -14.41 -4.29 -1.69
N ALA A 26 -14.37 -5.51 -1.17
CA ALA A 26 -13.16 -6.11 -0.60
C ALA A 26 -12.53 -7.07 -1.62
N PHE A 27 -11.21 -7.10 -1.69
CA PHE A 27 -10.46 -8.03 -2.53
C PHE A 27 -9.11 -8.33 -1.87
N THR A 28 -8.48 -9.43 -2.29
CA THR A 28 -7.13 -9.82 -1.85
C THR A 28 -6.26 -9.91 -3.09
N THR A 29 -5.10 -9.24 -3.06
CA THR A 29 -4.14 -9.34 -4.15
C THR A 29 -3.51 -10.73 -4.16
N ARG A 30 -3.24 -11.27 -5.36
CA ARG A 30 -2.60 -12.58 -5.48
C ARG A 30 -1.08 -12.52 -5.34
N THR A 31 -0.50 -11.35 -5.61
CA THR A 31 0.93 -11.09 -5.53
C THR A 31 1.14 -9.65 -5.06
N GLU A 32 2.36 -9.35 -4.62
CA GLU A 32 2.82 -7.98 -4.42
C GLU A 32 2.75 -7.19 -5.74
N GLY A 33 2.36 -5.93 -5.66
CA GLY A 33 2.16 -5.05 -6.82
C GLY A 33 1.27 -3.85 -6.51
N THR A 34 1.10 -2.99 -7.50
CA THR A 34 0.27 -1.77 -7.39
C THR A 34 -1.17 -2.08 -7.79
N VAL A 35 -2.13 -1.67 -6.97
CA VAL A 35 -3.55 -1.74 -7.33
C VAL A 35 -4.07 -0.36 -7.70
N SER A 36 -4.73 -0.28 -8.85
CA SER A 36 -5.34 0.93 -9.39
C SER A 36 -6.86 0.86 -9.33
N VAL A 37 -7.50 1.96 -8.92
CA VAL A 37 -8.96 2.14 -9.00
C VAL A 37 -9.29 3.24 -9.98
N CYS A 38 -9.98 2.87 -11.05
CA CYS A 38 -10.31 3.75 -12.15
C CYS A 38 -11.81 4.11 -12.16
N PHE A 39 -12.10 5.41 -12.15
CA PHE A 39 -13.45 5.94 -12.40
C PHE A 39 -13.51 6.47 -13.83
N LYS A 40 -14.49 5.98 -14.61
CA LYS A 40 -14.77 6.45 -15.96
C LYS A 40 -16.12 7.14 -15.92
N ASN A 41 -16.16 8.41 -16.29
CA ASN A 41 -17.38 9.17 -16.43
C ASN A 41 -17.87 9.06 -17.88
N TYR A 42 -19.11 8.61 -18.06
CA TYR A 42 -19.76 8.54 -19.36
C TYR A 42 -20.87 9.60 -19.37
N PHE A 43 -20.81 10.53 -20.31
CA PHE A 43 -21.86 11.53 -20.48
C PHE A 43 -23.16 10.86 -20.92
N SER A 44 -24.29 11.30 -20.37
CA SER A 44 -25.61 10.96 -20.92
C SER A 44 -25.81 11.66 -22.26
N GLU A 45 -26.61 11.08 -23.14
CA GLU A 45 -26.95 11.69 -24.44
C GLU A 45 -27.39 13.15 -24.26
N GLY A 46 -26.78 14.06 -25.03
CA GLY A 46 -27.06 15.50 -25.01
C GLY A 46 -26.19 16.36 -24.10
N LEU A 47 -25.34 15.77 -23.25
CA LEU A 47 -24.33 16.50 -22.47
C LEU A 47 -22.95 16.33 -23.12
N ASN A 48 -22.29 17.45 -23.41
CA ASN A 48 -20.94 17.49 -24.01
C ASN A 48 -19.93 17.99 -22.97
N GLU A 49 -18.63 17.74 -23.17
CA GLU A 49 -17.55 18.23 -22.28
C GLU A 49 -17.63 19.75 -22.01
N GLN A 50 -18.16 20.51 -22.98
CA GLN A 50 -18.37 21.97 -22.90
C GLN A 50 -19.37 22.40 -21.82
N THR A 51 -20.24 21.48 -21.35
CA THR A 51 -21.22 21.77 -20.29
C THR A 51 -20.59 21.80 -18.90
N GLY A 52 -19.33 21.38 -18.76
CA GLY A 52 -18.58 21.48 -17.48
C GLY A 52 -19.15 20.61 -16.36
N VAL A 53 -19.98 19.62 -16.67
CA VAL A 53 -20.62 18.76 -15.65
C VAL A 53 -19.58 17.80 -15.06
N SER A 54 -19.08 18.14 -13.87
CA SER A 54 -18.22 17.29 -13.06
C SER A 54 -19.04 16.54 -12.01
N ARG A 55 -18.68 15.28 -11.73
CA ARG A 55 -19.27 14.49 -10.64
C ARG A 55 -18.20 14.24 -9.57
N PRO A 56 -18.36 14.75 -8.34
CA PRO A 56 -17.44 14.42 -7.27
C PRO A 56 -17.56 12.94 -6.92
N VAL A 57 -16.42 12.30 -6.68
CA VAL A 57 -16.33 10.90 -6.24
C VAL A 57 -15.64 10.90 -4.89
N GLY A 58 -16.37 10.49 -3.84
CA GLY A 58 -15.79 10.16 -2.55
C GLY A 58 -15.26 8.73 -2.58
N LEU A 59 -14.00 8.54 -2.21
CA LEU A 59 -13.33 7.26 -2.22
C LEU A 59 -12.63 7.05 -0.89
N GLU A 60 -12.93 5.95 -0.24
CA GLU A 60 -12.32 5.53 1.00
C GLU A 60 -11.63 4.18 0.75
N PHE A 61 -10.35 4.10 1.12
CA PHE A 61 -9.58 2.87 1.05
C PHE A 61 -9.22 2.44 2.46
N GLU A 62 -9.66 1.23 2.80
CA GLU A 62 -9.17 0.51 3.96
C GLU A 62 -8.19 -0.55 3.46
N ILE A 63 -6.91 -0.36 3.79
CA ILE A 63 -5.87 -1.35 3.54
C ILE A 63 -5.65 -2.05 4.88
N GLY A 64 -6.18 -3.26 5.00
CA GLY A 64 -6.05 -4.10 6.18
C GLY A 64 -5.26 -5.36 5.87
N GLY A 65 -4.26 -5.67 6.71
CA GLY A 65 -3.57 -6.95 6.71
C GLY A 65 -4.52 -8.10 7.05
N LEU A 66 -4.16 -9.32 6.58
CA LEU A 66 -4.78 -10.63 6.82
C LEU A 66 -6.18 -10.61 7.47
N ASP A 67 -7.21 -11.01 6.71
CA ASP A 67 -8.55 -11.28 7.25
C ASP A 67 -8.48 -12.47 8.21
N PHE A 68 -8.24 -12.18 9.49
CA PHE A 68 -8.07 -13.16 10.55
C PHE A 68 -9.32 -14.01 10.74
N ASP A 69 -10.52 -13.48 10.47
CA ASP A 69 -11.76 -14.23 10.58
C ASP A 69 -11.87 -15.28 9.46
N ARG A 70 -11.38 -14.97 8.25
CA ARG A 70 -11.22 -15.96 7.19
C ARG A 70 -10.12 -16.96 7.51
N LEU A 71 -8.97 -16.52 8.01
CA LEU A 71 -7.86 -17.40 8.37
C LEU A 71 -8.28 -18.40 9.45
N ALA A 72 -8.99 -17.95 10.49
CA ALA A 72 -9.52 -18.81 11.53
C ALA A 72 -10.43 -19.92 10.99
N LYS A 73 -11.23 -19.62 9.96
CA LYS A 73 -12.11 -20.60 9.32
C LYS A 73 -11.37 -21.58 8.44
N ILE A 74 -10.35 -21.13 7.70
CA ILE A 74 -9.55 -21.98 6.79
C ILE A 74 -8.64 -22.90 7.59
N GLU A 75 -7.96 -22.37 8.60
CA GLU A 75 -6.99 -23.10 9.44
C GLU A 75 -7.63 -23.74 10.68
N ALA A 76 -8.95 -23.57 10.87
CA ALA A 76 -9.70 -24.06 12.03
C ALA A 76 -9.07 -23.65 13.38
N LEU A 77 -8.61 -22.41 13.48
CA LEU A 77 -7.92 -21.89 14.65
C LEU A 77 -8.88 -21.71 15.83
N GLY A 78 -8.40 -22.06 17.04
CA GLY A 78 -9.10 -21.72 18.28
C GLY A 78 -9.10 -20.21 18.56
N PRO A 79 -9.97 -19.71 19.47
CA PRO A 79 -10.04 -18.29 19.79
C PRO A 79 -8.72 -17.71 20.32
N LEU A 80 -7.97 -18.48 21.11
CA LEU A 80 -6.66 -18.07 21.61
C LEU A 80 -5.59 -18.02 20.51
N GLU A 81 -5.59 -19.02 19.64
CA GLU A 81 -4.64 -19.10 18.51
C GLU A 81 -4.86 -17.95 17.53
N LEU A 82 -6.12 -17.57 17.29
CA LEU A 82 -6.47 -16.42 16.48
C LEU A 82 -5.89 -15.11 17.03
N GLU A 83 -6.01 -14.87 18.33
CA GLU A 83 -5.44 -13.68 18.97
C GLU A 83 -3.90 -13.69 18.90
N LEU A 84 -3.27 -14.86 19.05
CA LEU A 84 -1.83 -15.00 18.85
C LEU A 84 -1.39 -14.70 17.41
N ARG A 85 -2.18 -15.12 16.40
CA ARG A 85 -1.90 -14.79 14.98
C ARG A 85 -2.01 -13.30 14.70
N LYS A 86 -3.00 -12.61 15.28
CA LYS A 86 -3.13 -11.16 15.19
C LYS A 86 -1.88 -10.48 15.75
N LEU A 87 -1.45 -10.90 16.95
CA LEU A 87 -0.28 -10.35 17.60
C LEU A 87 1.01 -10.63 16.83
N GLU A 88 1.17 -11.84 16.27
CA GLU A 88 2.30 -12.20 15.41
C GLU A 88 2.41 -11.27 14.20
N SER A 89 1.28 -10.95 13.56
CA SER A 89 1.25 -10.05 12.40
C SER A 89 1.75 -8.64 12.75
N VAL A 90 1.31 -8.08 13.87
CA VAL A 90 1.74 -6.76 14.35
C VAL A 90 3.23 -6.76 14.68
N VAL A 91 3.72 -7.82 15.31
CA VAL A 91 5.16 -7.94 15.65
C VAL A 91 6.02 -8.00 14.38
N LYS A 92 5.58 -8.71 13.33
CA LYS A 92 6.32 -8.75 12.05
C LYS A 92 6.42 -7.37 11.40
N GLU A 93 5.31 -6.62 11.37
CA GLU A 93 5.30 -5.26 10.85
C GLU A 93 6.29 -4.35 11.59
N ILE A 94 6.30 -4.42 12.92
CA ILE A 94 7.27 -3.67 13.75
C ILE A 94 8.72 -4.06 13.42
N ILE A 95 9.01 -5.36 13.25
CA ILE A 95 10.38 -5.82 12.91
C ILE A 95 10.81 -5.29 11.54
N GLU A 96 9.91 -5.29 10.56
CA GLU A 96 10.18 -4.76 9.23
C GLU A 96 10.47 -3.26 9.26
N GLU A 97 9.69 -2.49 10.01
CA GLU A 97 9.92 -1.05 10.21
C GLU A 97 11.23 -0.79 10.96
N MET A 98 11.53 -1.54 12.02
CA MET A 98 12.82 -1.43 12.73
C MET A 98 13.99 -1.73 11.80
N GLY A 99 13.88 -2.75 10.94
CA GLY A 99 14.89 -3.05 9.93
C GLY A 99 15.05 -1.93 8.90
N TYR A 100 13.95 -1.28 8.51
CA TYR A 100 14.02 -0.08 7.67
C TYR A 100 14.76 1.07 8.38
N LEU A 101 14.43 1.36 9.64
CA LEU A 101 15.08 2.42 10.40
C LEU A 101 16.57 2.14 10.65
N GLN A 102 16.94 0.89 10.96
CA GLN A 102 18.34 0.48 11.12
C GLN A 102 19.14 0.72 9.84
N ARG A 103 18.63 0.29 8.68
CA ARG A 103 19.29 0.53 7.38
C ARG A 103 19.45 2.01 7.08
N ARG A 104 18.48 2.83 7.50
CA ARG A 104 18.54 4.29 7.34
C ARG A 104 19.56 4.93 8.29
N GLU A 105 19.63 4.49 9.54
CA GLU A 105 20.61 4.95 10.53
C GLU A 105 22.04 4.59 10.11
N ALA A 106 22.27 3.34 9.68
CA ALA A 106 23.56 2.90 9.16
C ALA A 106 24.07 3.80 8.02
N ARG A 107 23.22 4.13 7.04
CA ARG A 107 23.57 5.07 5.95
C ARG A 107 23.95 6.46 6.45
N LEU A 108 23.23 6.99 7.45
CA LEU A 108 23.54 8.30 8.04
C LEU A 108 24.86 8.25 8.82
N ARG A 109 25.13 7.15 9.54
CA ARG A 109 26.37 6.94 10.27
C ARG A 109 27.57 6.83 9.32
N ASP A 110 27.45 6.09 8.23
CA ASP A 110 28.51 5.95 7.22
C ASP A 110 28.84 7.29 6.55
N THR A 111 27.81 8.09 6.25
CA THR A 111 27.99 9.45 5.69
C THR A 111 28.73 10.37 6.65
N ASN A 112 28.41 10.30 7.95
CA ASN A 112 29.06 11.11 8.99
C ASN A 112 30.50 10.65 9.27
N ALA A 113 30.76 9.34 9.31
CA ALA A 113 32.09 8.79 9.48
C ALA A 113 32.99 9.15 8.28
N GLY A 114 32.49 9.00 7.05
CA GLY A 114 33.18 9.40 5.83
C GLY A 114 33.58 10.87 5.85
N LYS A 115 32.68 11.78 6.27
CA LYS A 115 33.00 13.19 6.48
C LYS A 115 34.21 13.39 7.39
N TYR A 116 34.27 12.71 8.53
CA TYR A 116 35.36 12.85 9.49
C TYR A 116 36.71 12.40 8.93
N TYR A 117 36.74 11.34 8.13
CA TYR A 117 37.96 10.90 7.42
C TYR A 117 38.42 11.91 6.38
N ILE A 118 37.51 12.51 5.61
CA ILE A 118 37.87 13.55 4.62
C ILE A 118 38.47 14.78 5.31
N TYR A 119 37.93 15.19 6.46
CA TYR A 119 38.50 16.29 7.24
C TYR A 119 39.90 15.94 7.78
N ALA A 120 40.09 14.72 8.30
CA ALA A 120 41.39 14.28 8.80
C ALA A 120 42.47 14.25 7.70
N THR A 121 42.18 13.70 6.52
CA THR A 121 43.14 13.66 5.41
C THR A 121 43.46 15.06 4.86
N SER A 122 42.46 15.94 4.78
CA SER A 122 42.68 17.34 4.36
C SER A 122 43.56 18.13 5.34
N SER A 123 43.50 17.80 6.63
CA SER A 123 44.35 18.44 7.65
C SER A 123 45.78 17.92 7.68
N GLU A 124 46.00 16.65 7.30
CA GLU A 124 47.35 16.06 7.18
C GLU A 124 48.07 16.51 5.91
N GLU A 125 47.37 16.83 4.82
CA GLU A 125 47.95 17.42 3.60
C GLU A 125 48.27 18.93 3.73
N SER A 126 47.88 19.56 4.85
CA SER A 126 48.08 20.99 5.10
C SER A 126 49.32 21.34 5.93
N VAL A 127 50.20 20.36 6.23
CA VAL A 127 51.45 20.53 6.99
C VAL A 127 52.67 20.30 6.10
#